data_AF-A0A936FPE2-F1
#
_entry.id   AF-A0A936FPE2-F1
#
_cell.length_a   1.000
_cell.length_b   1.000
_cell.length_c   1.000
_cell.angle_alpha   90.00
_cell.angle_beta   90.00
_cell.angle_gamma   90.00
#
_symmetry.space_group_name_H-M   'P 1'
#
loop_
_entity.id
_entity.type
_entity.pdbx_description
1 polymer ?
#
loop_
_entity_poly.entity_id
_entity_poly.type
_entity_poly.pdbx_seq_one_letter_code
_entity_poly.pdbx_strand_id
1 'polypeptide(L)'
;MSKAIAGVALTMFLMTSGALWAQVGAGSAIRGCVDKKHGTLRVVSDVTACNTKHETPIVWYQAGPPGPEGPVGPAGPKGDPGLQGPQGLQGPQGQAGTTPTSFSGAVHLPALVANPSICVSSPVESSLDTGPLLLAAGTYRPVFQGFASLYSLQGVVSVDLNVMATATGQALAQYGYHRSKSELSHTESSFGYISLDSETSVFVRAHASASCGSAQIQGLIAFERVL
;
A
#
# COMPACT_ATOMS: atom_id res chain seq x y z
N MET A 1 23.80 -74.98 -35.74
CA MET A 1 24.01 -74.28 -37.02
C MET A 1 22.87 -73.29 -37.20
N SER A 2 23.12 -72.10 -37.76
CA SER A 2 22.15 -71.03 -38.11
C SER A 2 21.33 -70.43 -36.93
N LYS A 3 21.61 -69.19 -36.49
CA LYS A 3 21.16 -67.88 -37.03
C LYS A 3 19.63 -67.68 -36.89
N ALA A 4 19.03 -66.61 -36.33
CA ALA A 4 19.37 -65.29 -35.77
C ALA A 4 18.34 -64.25 -36.31
N ILE A 5 18.28 -63.05 -35.66
CA ILE A 5 17.44 -61.86 -35.99
C ILE A 5 15.98 -62.04 -35.51
N ALA A 6 15.31 -61.13 -34.77
CA ALA A 6 15.64 -59.81 -34.14
C ALA A 6 14.98 -59.75 -32.72
N GLY A 7 14.96 -58.68 -31.90
CA GLY A 7 15.53 -57.32 -31.94
C GLY A 7 14.54 -56.24 -31.43
N VAL A 8 15.08 -55.17 -30.79
CA VAL A 8 14.54 -53.79 -30.58
C VAL A 8 14.60 -53.27 -29.11
N ALA A 9 15.36 -52.18 -28.97
CA ALA A 9 15.31 -51.08 -28.00
C ALA A 9 15.19 -51.35 -26.48
N LEU A 10 16.33 -51.18 -25.80
CA LEU A 10 16.42 -50.84 -24.38
C LEU A 10 16.07 -49.34 -24.18
N THR A 11 14.94 -49.03 -23.54
CA THR A 11 14.62 -47.66 -23.08
C THR A 11 14.76 -47.57 -21.56
N MET A 12 15.70 -46.74 -21.09
CA MET A 12 15.85 -46.40 -19.68
C MET A 12 14.60 -45.67 -19.17
N PHE A 13 13.87 -46.29 -18.25
CA PHE A 13 12.73 -45.66 -17.58
C PHE A 13 13.22 -44.81 -16.41
N LEU A 14 12.75 -43.56 -16.32
CA LEU A 14 13.15 -42.65 -15.25
C LEU A 14 12.61 -43.12 -13.89
N MET A 15 13.36 -42.79 -12.83
CA MET A 15 12.84 -42.86 -11.46
C MET A 15 11.63 -41.96 -11.29
N THR A 16 10.45 -42.54 -11.08
CA THR A 16 9.35 -41.89 -10.40
C THR A 16 9.15 -42.57 -9.04
N SER A 17 9.50 -41.87 -7.97
CA SER A 17 9.21 -42.29 -6.60
C SER A 17 7.71 -42.15 -6.31
N GLY A 18 6.91 -43.00 -6.96
CA GLY A 18 5.51 -43.19 -6.59
C GLY A 18 5.46 -43.92 -5.25
N ALA A 19 4.92 -43.27 -4.23
CA ALA A 19 4.56 -43.94 -2.99
C ALA A 19 3.49 -45.00 -3.33
N LEU A 20 3.92 -46.26 -3.42
CA LEU A 20 3.02 -47.41 -3.46
C LEU A 20 2.33 -47.49 -2.10
N TRP A 21 1.21 -46.79 -1.97
CA TRP A 21 0.19 -47.17 -1.00
C TRP A 21 -0.06 -48.65 -1.19
N ALA A 22 0.14 -49.43 -0.12
CA ALA A 22 -0.21 -50.83 -0.10
C ALA A 22 -1.73 -50.92 -0.29
N GLN A 23 -2.14 -51.10 -1.55
CA GLN A 23 -3.51 -51.41 -1.90
C GLN A 23 -3.79 -52.82 -1.40
N VAL A 24 -4.16 -52.91 -0.12
CA VAL A 24 -4.93 -54.02 0.44
C VAL A 24 -6.20 -54.10 -0.40
N GLY A 25 -6.15 -54.93 -1.44
CA GLY A 25 -7.24 -55.12 -2.39
C GLY A 25 -8.49 -55.48 -1.61
N ALA A 26 -9.50 -54.63 -1.70
CA ALA A 26 -10.76 -54.85 -1.02
C ALA A 26 -11.38 -56.16 -1.53
N GLY A 27 -11.56 -57.13 -0.63
CA GLY A 27 -12.37 -58.31 -0.91
C GLY A 27 -11.64 -59.65 -0.83
N SER A 28 -11.25 -60.07 0.38
CA SER A 28 -11.33 -61.49 0.78
C SER A 28 -12.80 -61.92 0.91
N ALA A 29 -13.56 -61.73 -0.18
CA ALA A 29 -14.98 -62.02 -0.24
C ALA A 29 -15.14 -63.52 -0.47
N ILE A 30 -15.64 -64.23 0.54
CA ILE A 30 -15.83 -65.68 0.44
C ILE A 30 -17.10 -65.90 -0.38
N ARG A 31 -16.95 -66.63 -1.49
CA ARG A 31 -18.03 -66.93 -2.45
C ARG A 31 -18.48 -68.37 -2.23
N GLY A 32 -19.77 -68.61 -2.29
CA GLY A 32 -20.34 -69.93 -2.07
C GLY A 32 -21.59 -70.19 -2.90
N CYS A 33 -21.91 -71.46 -3.08
CA CYS A 33 -23.16 -71.93 -3.65
C CYS A 33 -23.92 -72.70 -2.56
N VAL A 34 -25.19 -72.34 -2.34
CA VAL A 34 -26.08 -73.04 -1.40
C VAL A 34 -27.12 -73.83 -2.18
N ASP A 35 -27.21 -75.14 -1.95
CA ASP A 35 -28.26 -75.98 -2.56
C ASP A 35 -29.65 -75.57 -2.04
N LYS A 36 -30.58 -75.32 -2.97
CA LYS A 36 -31.93 -74.78 -2.67
C LYS A 36 -32.85 -75.77 -1.96
N LYS A 37 -32.54 -77.07 -1.95
CA LYS A 37 -33.38 -78.11 -1.34
C LYS A 37 -32.87 -78.55 0.03
N HIS A 38 -31.55 -78.67 0.19
CA HIS A 38 -30.92 -79.25 1.38
C HIS A 38 -30.11 -78.22 2.19
N GLY A 39 -29.90 -77.01 1.66
CA GLY A 39 -29.16 -75.94 2.35
C GLY A 39 -27.64 -76.15 2.40
N THR A 40 -27.11 -77.19 1.77
CA THR A 40 -25.67 -77.49 1.77
C THR A 40 -24.88 -76.37 1.09
N LEU A 41 -23.94 -75.76 1.83
CA LEU A 41 -23.03 -74.74 1.35
C LEU A 41 -21.72 -75.37 0.85
N ARG A 42 -21.29 -75.02 -0.36
CA ARG A 42 -19.91 -75.22 -0.84
C ARG A 42 -19.25 -73.89 -1.18
N VAL A 43 -17.99 -73.73 -0.78
CA VAL A 43 -17.19 -72.55 -1.14
C VAL A 43 -16.65 -72.71 -2.57
N VAL A 44 -16.64 -71.62 -3.33
CA VAL A 44 -16.19 -71.58 -4.73
C VAL A 44 -15.24 -70.41 -4.96
N SER A 45 -14.36 -70.52 -5.95
CA SER A 45 -13.51 -69.41 -6.39
C SER A 45 -14.32 -68.29 -7.06
N ASP A 46 -15.40 -68.64 -7.76
CA ASP A 46 -16.32 -67.67 -8.35
C ASP A 46 -17.78 -68.18 -8.37
N VAL A 47 -18.74 -67.25 -8.24
CA VAL A 47 -20.18 -67.54 -8.20
C VAL A 47 -20.75 -68.05 -9.52
N THR A 48 -20.06 -67.86 -10.65
CA THR A 48 -20.40 -68.49 -11.94
C THR A 48 -20.29 -70.02 -11.89
N ALA A 49 -19.57 -70.58 -10.93
CA ALA A 49 -19.52 -72.03 -10.69
C ALA A 49 -20.79 -72.58 -10.01
N CYS A 50 -21.77 -71.75 -9.64
CA CYS A 50 -23.04 -72.18 -9.06
C CYS A 50 -24.06 -72.60 -10.13
N ASN A 51 -24.70 -73.75 -9.94
CA ASN A 51 -25.76 -74.25 -10.80
C ASN A 51 -27.04 -73.44 -10.58
N THR A 52 -27.33 -72.48 -11.44
CA THR A 52 -28.47 -71.54 -11.31
C THR A 52 -29.83 -72.20 -11.12
N LYS A 53 -30.02 -73.45 -11.55
CA LYS A 53 -31.27 -74.21 -11.31
C LYS A 53 -31.38 -74.68 -9.87
N HIS A 54 -30.34 -75.32 -9.33
CA HIS A 54 -30.37 -76.02 -8.05
C HIS A 54 -29.71 -75.28 -6.87
N GLU A 55 -28.88 -74.27 -7.15
CA GLU A 55 -28.10 -73.55 -6.16
C GLU A 55 -28.34 -72.03 -6.24
N THR A 56 -28.14 -71.36 -5.11
CA THR A 56 -28.15 -69.90 -5.00
C THR A 56 -26.73 -69.42 -4.70
N PRO A 57 -26.16 -68.49 -5.49
CA PRO A 57 -24.87 -67.90 -5.20
C PRO A 57 -24.97 -66.96 -4.00
N ILE A 58 -24.00 -67.04 -3.08
CA ILE A 58 -23.85 -66.13 -1.96
C ILE A 58 -22.42 -65.60 -1.91
N VAL A 59 -22.27 -64.37 -1.41
CA VAL A 59 -20.97 -63.72 -1.19
C VAL A 59 -21.04 -63.04 0.16
N TRP A 60 -20.07 -63.29 1.03
CA TRP A 60 -19.94 -62.57 2.29
C TRP A 60 -18.53 -61.99 2.45
N TYR A 61 -18.48 -60.81 3.05
CA TYR A 61 -17.25 -60.07 3.31
C TYR A 61 -16.83 -60.31 4.75
N GLN A 62 -15.56 -60.68 4.96
CA GLN A 62 -15.03 -61.01 6.29
C GLN A 62 -14.90 -59.78 7.22
N ALA A 63 -14.96 -58.56 6.66
CA ALA A 63 -14.94 -57.30 7.40
C ALA A 63 -16.20 -56.48 7.10
N GLY A 64 -16.76 -55.86 8.13
CA GLY A 64 -17.79 -54.83 7.99
C GLY A 64 -17.19 -53.51 7.48
N PRO A 65 -18.04 -52.53 7.12
CA PRO A 65 -17.57 -51.18 6.81
C PRO A 65 -16.87 -50.56 8.03
N PRO A 66 -15.91 -49.64 7.84
CA PRO A 66 -15.39 -48.80 8.92
C PRO A 66 -16.53 -48.10 9.67
N GLY A 67 -16.35 -47.91 10.97
CA GLY A 67 -17.28 -47.10 11.78
C GLY A 67 -17.32 -45.64 11.30
N PRO A 68 -18.39 -44.89 11.63
CA PRO A 68 -18.44 -43.46 11.34
C PRO A 68 -17.30 -42.72 12.06
N GLU A 69 -16.89 -41.59 11.49
CA GLU A 69 -15.94 -40.69 12.12
C GLU A 69 -16.48 -40.20 13.48
N GLY A 70 -15.59 -40.04 14.46
CA GLY A 70 -15.96 -39.50 15.77
C GLY A 70 -16.42 -38.03 15.67
N PRO A 71 -17.23 -37.55 16.63
CA PRO A 71 -17.59 -36.13 16.67
C PRO A 71 -16.34 -35.26 16.87
N VAL A 72 -16.36 -34.07 16.25
CA VAL A 72 -15.34 -33.03 16.48
C VAL A 72 -15.26 -32.71 17.97
N GLY A 73 -14.04 -32.63 18.50
CA GLY A 73 -13.80 -32.30 19.90
C GLY A 73 -14.31 -30.90 20.29
N PRO A 74 -14.58 -30.64 21.57
CA PRO A 74 -15.01 -29.33 22.03
C PRO A 74 -13.95 -28.26 21.73
N ALA A 75 -14.38 -27.02 21.53
CA ALA A 75 -13.48 -25.88 21.41
C ALA A 75 -12.63 -25.75 22.68
N GLY A 76 -11.35 -25.40 22.52
CA GLY A 76 -10.44 -25.13 23.63
C GLY A 76 -10.91 -23.93 24.49
N PRO A 77 -10.46 -23.85 25.75
CA PRO A 77 -10.77 -22.71 26.60
C PRO A 77 -10.25 -21.40 25.97
N LYS A 78 -10.96 -20.30 26.24
CA LYS A 78 -10.48 -18.96 25.91
C LYS A 78 -9.17 -18.71 26.67
N GLY A 79 -8.13 -18.24 25.97
CA GLY A 79 -6.87 -17.84 26.62
C GLY A 79 -7.08 -16.69 27.61
N ASP A 80 -6.22 -16.64 28.62
CA ASP A 80 -6.26 -15.61 29.66
C ASP A 80 -6.11 -14.19 29.08
N PRO A 81 -6.67 -13.16 29.73
CA PRO A 81 -6.40 -11.77 29.38
C PRO A 81 -4.90 -11.47 29.42
N GLY A 82 -4.40 -10.79 28.39
CA GLY A 82 -3.01 -10.33 28.37
C GLY A 82 -2.72 -9.40 29.56
N LEU A 83 -1.51 -9.51 30.12
CA LEU A 83 -1.04 -8.61 31.17
C LEU A 83 -1.14 -7.14 30.71
N GLN A 84 -1.50 -6.26 31.63
CA GLN A 84 -1.49 -4.82 31.37
C GLN A 84 -0.08 -4.39 30.94
N GLY A 85 0.02 -3.69 29.81
CA GLY A 85 1.30 -3.18 29.32
C GLY A 85 1.97 -2.26 30.36
N PRO A 86 3.31 -2.21 30.38
CA PRO A 86 4.02 -1.30 31.28
C PRO A 86 3.58 0.14 31.05
N GLN A 87 3.52 0.93 32.12
CA GLN A 87 3.28 2.36 32.00
C GLN A 87 4.32 2.98 31.06
N GLY A 88 3.86 3.74 30.07
CA GLY A 88 4.74 4.43 29.13
C GLY A 88 5.73 5.31 29.87
N LEU A 89 6.99 5.33 29.41
CA LEU A 89 7.99 6.26 29.92
C LEU A 89 7.44 7.68 29.86
N GLN A 90 7.72 8.48 30.89
CA GLN A 90 7.43 9.91 30.85
C GLN A 90 8.07 10.48 29.58
N GLY A 91 7.27 11.18 28.77
CA GLY A 91 7.78 11.80 27.55
C GLY A 91 8.95 12.71 27.87
N PRO A 92 9.92 12.87 26.95
CA PRO A 92 11.02 13.80 27.16
C PRO A 92 10.43 15.16 27.56
N GLN A 93 11.09 15.83 28.52
CA GLN A 93 10.72 17.19 28.90
C GLN A 93 10.58 18.00 27.60
N GLY A 94 9.40 18.60 27.39
CA GLY A 94 9.15 19.42 26.21
C GLY A 94 10.27 20.44 26.07
N GLN A 95 10.74 20.66 24.84
CA GLN A 95 11.76 21.68 24.57
C GLN A 95 11.34 22.96 25.29
N ALA A 96 12.30 23.58 25.98
CA ALA A 96 12.06 24.81 26.72
C ALA A 96 11.29 25.78 25.80
N GLY A 97 10.17 26.29 26.31
CA GLY A 97 9.23 27.08 25.50
C GLY A 97 10.00 28.11 24.70
N THR A 98 9.79 28.09 23.39
CA THR A 98 10.57 28.85 22.40
C THR A 98 10.96 30.20 22.96
N THR A 99 12.26 30.52 22.91
CA THR A 99 12.75 31.91 22.89
C THR A 99 11.72 32.73 22.11
N PRO A 100 11.22 33.88 22.61
CA PRO A 100 10.26 34.66 21.85
C PRO A 100 10.83 34.81 20.45
N THR A 101 10.12 34.29 19.43
CA THR A 101 10.57 34.34 18.05
C THR A 101 10.52 35.80 17.65
N SER A 102 11.61 36.51 17.94
CA SER A 102 11.80 37.91 17.63
C SER A 102 11.96 38.02 16.12
N PHE A 103 10.82 37.95 15.44
CA PHE A 103 10.70 38.29 14.04
C PHE A 103 11.30 39.69 13.90
N SER A 104 12.41 39.80 13.17
CA SER A 104 13.07 41.09 12.96
C SER A 104 12.26 41.99 12.03
N GLY A 105 11.27 41.40 11.35
CA GLY A 105 10.13 42.10 10.81
C GLY A 105 9.13 41.13 10.20
N ALA A 106 8.01 41.69 9.74
CA ALA A 106 6.99 40.95 9.00
C ALA A 106 6.31 41.86 7.97
N VAL A 107 5.83 41.25 6.88
CA VAL A 107 5.02 41.92 5.85
C VAL A 107 3.67 41.23 5.70
N HIS A 108 2.60 42.01 5.58
CA HIS A 108 1.26 41.49 5.31
C HIS A 108 1.07 41.27 3.81
N LEU A 109 0.57 40.08 3.45
CA LEU A 109 0.03 39.77 2.14
C LEU A 109 -1.51 39.85 2.20
N PRO A 110 -2.15 40.90 1.65
CA PRO A 110 -3.59 40.89 1.41
C PRO A 110 -3.96 39.80 0.39
N ALA A 111 -5.25 39.54 0.23
CA ALA A 111 -5.72 38.48 -0.67
C ALA A 111 -5.33 38.77 -2.13
N LEU A 112 -4.40 37.98 -2.66
CA LEU A 112 -4.05 37.94 -4.08
C LEU A 112 -4.79 36.76 -4.71
N VAL A 113 -5.54 37.01 -5.78
CA VAL A 113 -6.43 36.02 -6.42
C VAL A 113 -6.30 36.08 -7.95
N ALA A 114 -6.01 34.93 -8.56
CA ALA A 114 -6.18 34.70 -9.99
C ALA A 114 -7.33 33.71 -10.21
N ASN A 115 -8.39 34.14 -10.90
CA ASN A 115 -9.61 33.35 -11.11
C ASN A 115 -10.26 33.69 -12.46
N PRO A 116 -9.83 33.04 -13.57
CA PRO A 116 -10.45 33.23 -14.87
C PRO A 116 -11.88 32.65 -14.93
N SER A 117 -12.84 33.44 -15.40
CA SER A 117 -14.25 33.02 -15.52
C SER A 117 -14.50 31.84 -16.46
N ILE A 118 -13.57 31.58 -17.39
CA ILE A 118 -13.54 30.43 -18.30
C ILE A 118 -12.10 29.94 -18.44
N CYS A 119 -11.90 28.68 -18.83
CA CYS A 119 -10.56 28.15 -19.03
C CYS A 119 -9.90 28.75 -20.29
N VAL A 120 -8.66 29.23 -20.15
CA VAL A 120 -7.92 30.03 -21.13
C VAL A 120 -6.53 29.44 -21.39
N SER A 121 -5.99 29.65 -22.60
CA SER A 121 -4.68 29.14 -23.01
C SER A 121 -3.51 29.94 -22.44
N SER A 122 -3.69 31.24 -22.21
CA SER A 122 -2.78 32.06 -21.40
C SER A 122 -3.37 32.19 -19.99
N PRO A 123 -2.62 31.92 -18.91
CA PRO A 123 -3.13 32.13 -17.56
C PRO A 123 -3.52 33.58 -17.31
N VAL A 124 -4.50 33.79 -16.45
CA VAL A 124 -4.69 35.07 -15.77
C VAL A 124 -3.64 35.16 -14.69
N GLU A 125 -2.81 36.20 -14.77
CA GLU A 125 -1.78 36.50 -13.80
C GLU A 125 -2.21 37.62 -12.86
N SER A 126 -1.74 37.56 -11.62
CA SER A 126 -1.93 38.63 -10.64
C SER A 126 -0.70 38.69 -9.75
N SER A 127 -0.15 39.89 -9.57
CA SER A 127 1.07 40.10 -8.78
C SER A 127 0.93 41.26 -7.80
N LEU A 128 1.62 41.16 -6.67
CA LEU A 128 1.65 42.17 -5.64
C LEU A 128 3.04 42.19 -5.00
N ASP A 129 3.66 43.38 -4.98
CA ASP A 129 4.86 43.64 -4.19
C ASP A 129 4.47 44.24 -2.84
N THR A 130 4.99 43.70 -1.74
CA THR A 130 4.84 44.31 -0.42
C THR A 130 5.65 45.59 -0.31
N GLY A 131 5.33 46.42 0.69
CA GLY A 131 6.25 47.48 1.12
C GLY A 131 7.63 46.92 1.53
N PRO A 132 8.68 47.75 1.46
CA PRO A 132 10.02 47.36 1.89
C PRO A 132 10.08 47.16 3.41
N LEU A 133 10.79 46.12 3.82
CA LEU A 133 11.15 45.80 5.19
C LEU A 133 12.67 45.90 5.34
N LEU A 134 13.15 46.64 6.33
CA LEU A 134 14.57 46.76 6.63
C LEU A 134 14.99 45.62 7.57
N LEU A 135 15.96 44.82 7.14
CA LEU A 135 16.55 43.75 7.96
C LEU A 135 18.04 44.04 8.17
N ALA A 136 18.51 43.91 9.41
CA ALA A 136 19.92 44.03 9.74
C ALA A 136 20.75 42.88 9.14
N ALA A 137 22.09 42.99 9.18
CA ALA A 137 22.98 41.90 8.80
C ALA A 137 22.71 40.63 9.65
N GLY A 138 22.70 39.46 9.02
CA GLY A 138 22.48 38.16 9.67
C GLY A 138 21.74 37.15 8.81
N THR A 139 21.56 35.95 9.33
CA THR A 139 20.80 34.87 8.68
C THR A 139 19.37 34.85 9.16
N TYR A 140 18.42 34.76 8.23
CA TYR A 140 17.00 34.78 8.48
C TYR A 140 16.31 33.59 7.82
N ARG A 141 15.29 33.08 8.49
CA ARG A 141 14.35 32.10 7.98
C ARG A 141 13.01 32.80 7.69
N PRO A 142 12.61 32.95 6.42
CA PRO A 142 11.28 33.47 6.09
C PRO A 142 10.22 32.41 6.42
N VAL A 143 9.18 32.81 7.15
CA VAL A 143 8.08 31.96 7.59
C VAL A 143 6.76 32.53 7.08
N PHE A 144 6.08 31.78 6.20
CA PHE A 144 4.73 32.12 5.76
C PHE A 144 3.71 31.63 6.78
N GLN A 145 2.93 32.56 7.32
CA GLN A 145 1.80 32.34 8.22
C GLN A 145 0.53 32.79 7.50
N GLY A 146 -0.15 31.85 6.84
CA GLY A 146 -1.30 32.14 6.01
C GLY A 146 -1.84 30.88 5.34
N PHE A 147 -2.63 31.07 4.29
CA PHE A 147 -3.12 29.97 3.47
C PHE A 147 -2.93 30.26 1.98
N ALA A 148 -2.71 29.20 1.22
CA ALA A 148 -2.71 29.19 -0.24
C ALA A 148 -3.75 28.16 -0.70
N SER A 149 -4.63 28.56 -1.62
CA SER A 149 -5.71 27.74 -2.16
C SER A 149 -5.52 27.60 -3.66
N LEU A 150 -5.25 26.37 -4.13
CA LEU A 150 -5.12 26.03 -5.54
C LEU A 150 -6.21 25.05 -5.96
N TYR A 151 -7.03 25.46 -6.94
CA TYR A 151 -8.06 24.63 -7.54
C TYR A 151 -7.86 24.58 -9.05
N SER A 152 -7.66 23.39 -9.62
CA SER A 152 -7.48 23.20 -11.06
C SER A 152 -8.50 22.21 -11.62
N LEU A 153 -9.06 22.53 -12.78
CA LEU A 153 -10.04 21.70 -13.50
C LEU A 153 -9.44 21.05 -14.77
N GLN A 154 -8.72 21.82 -15.58
CA GLN A 154 -8.03 21.35 -16.81
C GLN A 154 -6.69 22.07 -17.08
N GLY A 155 -6.22 22.96 -16.20
CA GLY A 155 -5.08 23.84 -16.48
C GLY A 155 -4.01 23.86 -15.40
N VAL A 156 -3.01 24.71 -15.59
CA VAL A 156 -2.03 25.06 -14.57
C VAL A 156 -2.59 26.18 -13.70
N VAL A 157 -2.44 26.03 -12.39
CA VAL A 157 -2.59 27.11 -11.41
C VAL A 157 -1.32 27.15 -10.55
N SER A 158 -0.81 28.33 -10.25
CA SER A 158 0.32 28.50 -9.33
C SER A 158 0.15 29.69 -8.39
N VAL A 159 0.91 29.64 -7.30
CA VAL A 159 1.26 30.81 -6.50
C VAL A 159 2.76 30.76 -6.23
N ASP A 160 3.42 31.89 -6.38
CA ASP A 160 4.85 32.07 -6.16
C ASP A 160 5.07 33.26 -5.21
N LEU A 161 5.93 33.09 -4.21
CA LEU A 161 6.37 34.10 -3.26
C LEU A 161 7.90 34.23 -3.36
N ASN A 162 8.37 35.40 -3.77
CA ASN A 162 9.79 35.70 -3.90
C ASN A 162 10.19 36.77 -2.89
N VAL A 163 11.12 36.46 -1.98
CA VAL A 163 11.81 37.47 -1.17
C VAL A 163 12.88 38.10 -2.04
N MET A 164 12.84 39.40 -2.24
CA MET A 164 13.75 40.12 -3.13
C MET A 164 14.46 41.26 -2.39
N ALA A 165 15.75 41.47 -2.68
CA ALA A 165 16.50 42.61 -2.16
C ALA A 165 16.18 43.87 -2.99
N THR A 166 15.74 44.94 -2.33
CA THR A 166 15.38 46.22 -2.99
C THR A 166 16.56 46.85 -3.73
N ALA A 167 17.78 46.70 -3.20
CA ALA A 167 18.97 47.33 -3.76
C ALA A 167 19.51 46.67 -5.04
N THR A 168 19.40 45.34 -5.16
CA THR A 168 19.93 44.58 -6.32
C THR A 168 18.84 44.05 -7.25
N GLY A 169 17.57 44.04 -6.81
CA GLY A 169 16.46 43.40 -7.52
C GLY A 169 16.55 41.86 -7.57
N GLN A 170 17.51 41.25 -6.85
CA GLN A 170 17.73 39.81 -6.87
C GLN A 170 16.78 39.08 -5.91
N ALA A 171 16.28 37.93 -6.34
CA ALA A 171 15.55 37.00 -5.48
C ALA A 171 16.55 36.33 -4.51
N LEU A 172 16.29 36.47 -3.21
CA LEU A 172 17.05 35.86 -2.13
C LEU A 172 16.49 34.48 -1.75
N ALA A 173 15.16 34.31 -1.88
CA ALA A 173 14.45 33.06 -1.64
C ALA A 173 13.16 33.01 -2.47
N GLN A 174 12.79 31.82 -2.92
CA GLN A 174 11.51 31.53 -3.58
C GLN A 174 10.78 30.41 -2.85
N TYR A 175 9.47 30.55 -2.75
CA TYR A 175 8.53 29.55 -2.25
C TYR A 175 7.34 29.51 -3.21
N GLY A 176 6.94 28.33 -3.66
CA GLY A 176 5.91 28.21 -4.69
C GLY A 176 5.01 27.01 -4.47
N TYR A 177 3.77 27.11 -4.95
CA TYR A 177 2.84 26.01 -5.09
C TYR A 177 2.40 25.96 -6.55
N HIS A 178 2.53 24.80 -7.19
CA HIS A 178 2.05 24.60 -8.56
C HIS A 178 1.15 23.36 -8.59
N ARG A 179 -0.02 23.48 -9.24
CA ARG A 179 -0.95 22.36 -9.41
C ARG A 179 -1.34 22.22 -10.88
N SER A 180 -1.03 21.06 -11.45
CA SER A 180 -1.52 20.62 -12.76
C SER A 180 -2.43 19.40 -12.57
N LYS A 181 -3.13 18.98 -13.63
CA LYS A 181 -4.08 17.85 -13.57
C LYS A 181 -3.39 16.47 -13.54
N SER A 182 -2.11 16.38 -13.87
CA SER A 182 -1.37 15.10 -13.96
C SER A 182 -0.40 14.85 -12.80
N GLU A 183 0.15 15.91 -12.19
CA GLU A 183 1.02 15.81 -11.02
C GLU A 183 0.68 16.90 -10.01
N LEU A 184 0.42 16.48 -8.77
CA LEU A 184 0.47 17.36 -7.62
C LEU A 184 1.94 17.59 -7.26
N SER A 185 2.63 18.39 -8.07
CA SER A 185 4.02 18.80 -7.82
C SER A 185 4.08 19.69 -6.58
N HIS A 186 4.05 19.08 -5.40
CA HIS A 186 4.50 19.68 -4.15
C HIS A 186 6.01 19.89 -4.22
N THR A 187 6.42 20.88 -4.99
CA THR A 187 7.65 21.62 -4.71
C THR A 187 7.37 22.48 -3.49
N GLU A 188 7.29 21.85 -2.31
CA GLU A 188 7.25 22.54 -1.02
C GLU A 188 8.64 23.13 -0.73
N SER A 189 9.05 24.03 -1.61
CA SER A 189 10.30 24.76 -1.58
C SER A 189 10.22 25.76 -0.44
N SER A 190 10.38 25.27 0.80
CA SER A 190 10.54 26.14 1.96
C SER A 190 11.53 27.24 1.62
N PHE A 191 11.29 28.49 2.04
CA PHE A 191 12.13 29.66 1.71
C PHE A 191 13.62 29.50 2.06
N GLY A 192 14.01 28.42 2.76
CA GLY A 192 15.37 28.16 3.18
C GLY A 192 15.82 29.19 4.19
N TYR A 193 17.07 29.61 4.05
CA TYR A 193 17.66 30.68 4.83
C TYR A 193 18.23 31.73 3.88
N ILE A 194 17.88 32.99 4.11
CA ILE A 194 18.52 34.15 3.46
C ILE A 194 19.64 34.64 4.40
N SER A 195 20.80 34.99 3.86
CA SER A 195 21.89 35.58 4.65
C SER A 195 22.22 36.96 4.11
N LEU A 196 22.22 37.95 4.99
CA LEU A 196 22.46 39.36 4.69
C LEU A 196 23.80 39.76 5.31
N ASP A 197 24.71 40.27 4.49
CA ASP A 197 26.04 40.75 4.92
C ASP A 197 25.99 42.13 5.60
N SER A 198 24.93 42.88 5.29
CA SER A 198 24.73 44.28 5.61
C SER A 198 23.23 44.56 5.83
N GLU A 199 22.90 45.74 6.38
CA GLU A 199 21.50 46.15 6.55
C GLU A 199 20.83 46.32 5.18
N THR A 200 19.87 45.45 4.89
CA THR A 200 19.27 45.28 3.57
C THR A 200 17.77 45.54 3.61
N SER A 201 17.30 46.40 2.73
CA SER A 201 15.86 46.52 2.42
C SER A 201 15.44 45.32 1.56
N VAL A 202 14.47 44.55 2.04
CA VAL A 202 13.85 43.43 1.31
C VAL A 202 12.36 43.68 1.12
N PHE A 203 11.76 43.09 0.09
CA PHE A 203 10.31 43.03 -0.07
C PHE A 203 9.89 41.65 -0.57
N VAL A 204 8.61 41.32 -0.46
CA VAL A 204 8.07 40.08 -1.04
C VAL A 204 7.25 40.42 -2.28
N ARG A 205 7.60 39.77 -3.39
CA ARG A 205 6.75 39.68 -4.58
C ARG A 205 5.89 38.42 -4.48
N ALA A 206 4.60 38.60 -4.31
CA ALA A 206 3.61 37.56 -4.50
C ALA A 206 3.11 37.56 -5.94
N HIS A 207 2.92 36.37 -6.50
CA HIS A 207 2.45 36.13 -7.85
C HIS A 207 1.46 34.95 -7.84
N ALA A 208 0.36 35.04 -8.56
CA ALA A 208 -0.65 34.01 -8.66
C ALA A 208 -1.08 33.86 -10.13
N SER A 209 -0.99 32.63 -10.64
CA SER A 209 -1.38 32.26 -12.01
C SER A 209 -2.58 31.32 -11.98
N ALA A 210 -3.54 31.53 -12.89
CA ALA A 210 -4.60 30.55 -13.11
C ALA A 210 -5.05 30.53 -14.57
N SER A 211 -4.90 29.37 -15.22
CA SER A 211 -5.42 29.13 -16.58
C SER A 211 -6.80 28.45 -16.61
N CYS A 212 -7.14 27.66 -15.60
CA CYS A 212 -8.43 26.96 -15.52
C CYS A 212 -8.72 26.47 -14.11
N GLY A 213 -9.54 27.23 -13.38
CA GLY A 213 -9.77 27.08 -11.93
C GLY A 213 -9.42 28.37 -11.19
N SER A 214 -8.87 28.27 -9.99
CA SER A 214 -8.47 29.45 -9.19
C SER A 214 -7.19 29.22 -8.39
N ALA A 215 -6.45 30.31 -8.19
CA ALA A 215 -5.31 30.43 -7.30
C ALA A 215 -5.53 31.60 -6.34
N GLN A 216 -5.34 31.40 -5.05
CA GLN A 216 -5.40 32.45 -4.03
C GLN A 216 -4.29 32.28 -3.01
N ILE A 217 -3.73 33.40 -2.55
CA ILE A 217 -2.87 33.43 -1.36
C ILE A 217 -3.15 34.67 -0.49
N GLN A 218 -3.07 34.48 0.82
CA GLN A 218 -3.22 35.55 1.80
C GLN A 218 -2.50 35.16 3.10
N GLY A 219 -1.92 36.14 3.80
CA GLY A 219 -1.34 35.90 5.12
C GLY A 219 -0.33 36.95 5.55
N LEU A 220 0.70 36.49 6.24
CA LEU A 220 1.82 37.27 6.73
C LEU A 220 3.11 36.48 6.48
N ILE A 221 4.18 37.19 6.12
CA ILE A 221 5.52 36.60 6.03
C ILE A 221 6.37 37.26 7.09
N ALA A 222 6.86 36.45 8.03
CA ALA A 222 7.72 36.89 9.12
C ALA A 222 9.16 36.45 8.87
N PHE A 223 10.13 37.25 9.30
CA PHE A 223 11.55 36.97 9.16
C PHE A 223 12.13 36.63 10.54
N GLU A 224 12.22 35.34 10.83
CA GLU A 224 12.83 34.79 12.04
C GLU A 224 14.36 34.88 11.92
N ARG A 225 15.03 35.58 12.85
CA ARG A 225 16.50 35.65 12.84
C ARG A 225 17.08 34.39 13.48
N VAL A 226 18.00 33.75 12.79
CA VAL A 226 18.76 32.61 13.32
C VAL A 226 20.02 33.16 14.00
N LEU A 227 20.29 32.67 15.22
CA LEU A 227 21.49 33.02 16.01
C LEU A 227 22.63 32.03 15.75
#